data_AF-A0A9D5AFE7-F1
#
_entry.id   AF-A0A9D5AFE7-F1
#
_cell.length_a   1.000
_cell.length_b   1.000
_cell.length_c   1.000
_cell.angle_alpha   90.00
_cell.angle_beta   90.00
_cell.angle_gamma   90.00
#
_symmetry.space_group_name_H-M   'P 1'
#
loop_
_entity.id
_entity.type
_entity.pdbx_description
1 polymer ?
#
loop_
_entity_poly.entity_id
_entity_poly.type
_entity_poly.pdbx_seq_one_letter_code
_entity_poly.pdbx_strand_id
1 'polypeptide(L)'
;MTSDDTHGRTLDLLESNSYFGMQPTQVTLLKQEKVACLEDNDARLALDPQNRYRVQTKPHGHGDVHSLLHSSGILKVWYNAGLKWVLFFQDTNGLLFKAIPSALGVSSTKQYHVNSLAVPRKAKEAIGGITRLTHSDGRSMVINVEYNQLDPLLRASGYPDGDVNSETGYSPFPGNINQLILELGPYIEELAKTGGAIQEFVNPKYKDASKTSFKSSTRLECMMQDYPKTLPPSSRVGFTVMETWFAYAPVKNNAEDAAKVPKGNPYHSATSGEMAIYRANSLILKKAGFQVADPVLQVINGQEVEVWSRITWKPKWGLTFSLVKSKVSGNCSISQRSTLAIKGRKIFIENLSVDGALIVDAVDDAEVNVSGSVQNNGWALEPVDYKDSSEPEVLRIRGFKFNKVEQVEKKYSEPGKFDFKA
;
A
#
# COMPACT_ATOMS: atom_id res chain seq x y z
N MET A 1 5.80 -12.83 2.59
CA MET A 1 6.01 -13.82 1.53
C MET A 1 7.04 -13.24 0.56
N THR A 2 8.00 -14.04 0.12
CA THR A 2 9.01 -13.69 -0.89
C THR A 2 8.94 -14.67 -2.07
N SER A 3 9.65 -14.40 -3.15
CA SER A 3 9.84 -15.31 -4.29
C SER A 3 11.34 -15.57 -4.49
N ASP A 4 11.70 -16.46 -5.42
CA ASP A 4 13.12 -16.62 -5.81
C ASP A 4 13.79 -15.30 -6.19
N ASP A 5 13.05 -14.38 -6.83
CA ASP A 5 13.60 -13.10 -7.27
C ASP A 5 13.86 -12.14 -6.10
N THR A 6 13.11 -12.28 -4.99
CA THR A 6 13.12 -11.30 -3.89
C THR A 6 13.68 -11.83 -2.58
N HIS A 7 13.79 -13.15 -2.39
CA HIS A 7 14.15 -13.75 -1.09
C HIS A 7 15.51 -13.28 -0.57
N GLY A 8 16.58 -13.50 -1.34
CA GLY A 8 17.94 -13.11 -0.92
C GLY A 8 18.06 -11.61 -0.65
N ARG A 9 17.59 -10.79 -1.60
CA ARG A 9 17.58 -9.32 -1.47
C ARG A 9 16.79 -8.82 -0.26
N THR A 10 15.70 -9.51 0.10
CA THR A 10 14.89 -9.17 1.29
C THR A 10 15.64 -9.51 2.57
N LEU A 11 16.30 -10.67 2.62
CA LEU A 11 17.11 -11.08 3.77
C LEU A 11 18.27 -10.09 3.98
N ASP A 12 19.01 -9.78 2.92
CA ASP A 12 20.12 -8.82 2.94
C ASP A 12 19.65 -7.44 3.42
N LEU A 13 18.49 -6.98 2.94
CA LEU A 13 17.91 -5.70 3.36
C LEU A 13 17.56 -5.68 4.85
N LEU A 14 16.97 -6.76 5.37
CA LEU A 14 16.62 -6.87 6.78
C LEU A 14 17.87 -6.90 7.66
N GLU A 15 18.84 -7.76 7.34
CA GLU A 15 20.07 -7.93 8.13
C GLU A 15 20.92 -6.65 8.13
N SER A 16 21.15 -6.05 6.96
CA SER A 16 21.93 -4.81 6.83
C SER A 16 21.32 -3.61 7.56
N ASN A 17 20.02 -3.65 7.85
CA ASN A 17 19.30 -2.60 8.58
C ASN A 17 18.88 -3.03 10.00
N SER A 18 19.48 -4.10 10.55
CA SER A 18 19.17 -4.61 11.89
C SER A 18 17.66 -4.81 12.10
N TYR A 19 16.99 -5.38 11.09
CA TYR A 19 15.55 -5.65 11.03
C TYR A 19 14.70 -4.40 11.32
N PHE A 20 15.23 -3.20 11.04
CA PHE A 20 14.61 -1.91 11.32
C PHE A 20 14.16 -1.77 12.79
N GLY A 21 14.88 -2.41 13.71
CA GLY A 21 14.60 -2.40 15.16
C GLY A 21 13.64 -3.49 15.64
N MET A 22 13.18 -4.39 14.76
CA MET A 22 12.44 -5.59 15.16
C MET A 22 13.40 -6.69 15.65
N GLN A 23 12.92 -7.59 16.50
CA GLN A 23 13.67 -8.82 16.78
C GLN A 23 13.61 -9.73 15.54
N PRO A 24 14.72 -10.39 15.14
CA PRO A 24 14.70 -11.31 13.99
C PRO A 24 13.62 -12.39 14.10
N THR A 25 13.32 -12.84 15.32
CA THR A 25 12.26 -13.83 15.62
C THR A 25 10.84 -13.34 15.34
N GLN A 26 10.62 -12.03 15.16
CA GLN A 26 9.33 -11.46 14.77
C GLN A 26 9.09 -11.50 13.25
N VAL A 27 10.13 -11.81 12.46
CA VAL A 27 10.04 -11.82 10.99
C VAL A 27 10.28 -13.22 10.46
N THR A 28 9.29 -13.77 9.76
CA THR A 28 9.40 -15.08 9.10
C THR A 28 9.28 -14.89 7.59
N LEU A 29 10.35 -15.21 6.85
CA LEU A 29 10.34 -15.19 5.39
C LEU A 29 9.82 -16.52 4.84
N LEU A 30 8.58 -16.52 4.37
CA LEU A 30 8.00 -17.65 3.64
C LEU A 30 8.19 -17.41 2.13
N LYS A 31 9.01 -18.24 1.50
CA LYS A 31 9.28 -18.17 0.06
C LYS A 31 8.23 -18.97 -0.70
N GLN A 32 7.58 -18.37 -1.68
CA GLN A 32 6.71 -19.08 -2.60
C GLN A 32 7.51 -19.86 -3.63
N GLU A 33 6.94 -20.98 -4.07
CA GLU A 33 7.51 -21.80 -5.14
C GLU A 33 7.09 -21.28 -6.52
N LYS A 34 7.74 -21.80 -7.56
CA LYS A 34 7.35 -21.55 -8.95
C LYS A 34 6.55 -22.73 -9.48
N VAL A 35 5.67 -22.44 -10.43
CA VAL A 35 4.89 -23.45 -11.17
C VAL A 35 5.37 -23.52 -12.61
N ALA A 36 5.13 -24.67 -13.24
CA ALA A 36 5.48 -24.90 -14.63
C ALA A 36 4.69 -23.97 -15.56
N CYS A 37 5.36 -23.50 -16.62
CA CYS A 37 4.73 -22.71 -17.66
C CYS A 37 4.15 -23.60 -18.75
N LEU A 38 3.08 -23.10 -19.39
CA LEU A 38 2.40 -23.73 -20.51
C LEU A 38 2.72 -22.96 -21.80
N GLU A 39 3.09 -23.69 -22.85
CA GLU A 39 3.51 -23.16 -24.14
C GLU A 39 2.33 -22.79 -25.04
N ASP A 40 1.22 -23.54 -24.94
CA ASP A 40 0.09 -23.44 -25.85
C ASP A 40 -1.26 -23.85 -25.21
N ASN A 41 -2.32 -23.81 -26.02
CA ASN A 41 -3.69 -24.18 -25.62
C ASN A 41 -3.85 -25.68 -25.30
N ASP A 42 -2.91 -26.55 -25.71
CA ASP A 42 -2.91 -27.97 -25.38
C ASP A 42 -2.21 -28.24 -24.03
N ALA A 43 -1.83 -27.19 -23.31
CA ALA A 43 -1.12 -27.24 -22.04
C ALA A 43 0.22 -27.99 -22.09
N ARG A 44 0.93 -27.92 -23.23
CA ARG A 44 2.32 -28.44 -23.31
C ARG A 44 3.23 -27.64 -22.39
N LEU A 45 4.17 -28.31 -21.73
CA LEU A 45 5.14 -27.65 -20.85
C LEU A 45 6.09 -26.78 -21.67
N ALA A 46 6.18 -25.50 -21.32
CA ALA A 46 7.16 -24.60 -21.90
C ALA A 46 8.56 -24.95 -21.38
N LEU A 47 9.54 -24.91 -22.28
CA LEU A 47 10.95 -25.12 -21.96
C LEU A 47 11.66 -23.79 -21.75
N ASP A 48 12.70 -23.81 -20.93
CA ASP A 48 13.51 -22.65 -20.63
C ASP A 48 14.26 -22.17 -21.89
N PRO A 49 14.17 -20.88 -22.29
CA PRO A 49 14.81 -20.38 -23.51
C PRO A 49 16.33 -20.52 -23.52
N GLN A 50 16.97 -20.59 -22.35
CA GLN A 50 18.40 -20.75 -22.19
C GLN A 50 18.82 -22.22 -21.96
N ASN A 51 17.88 -23.12 -21.65
CA ASN A 51 18.14 -24.54 -21.47
C ASN A 51 16.92 -25.42 -21.82
N ARG A 52 16.92 -26.01 -23.03
CA ARG A 52 15.84 -26.86 -23.53
C ARG A 52 15.55 -28.13 -22.70
N TYR A 53 16.41 -28.51 -21.76
CA TYR A 53 16.17 -29.65 -20.87
C TYR A 53 15.59 -29.23 -19.51
N ARG A 54 15.34 -27.93 -19.32
CA ARG A 54 14.72 -27.37 -18.12
C ARG A 54 13.32 -26.88 -18.44
N VAL A 55 12.35 -27.23 -17.61
CA VAL A 55 10.99 -26.66 -17.69
C VAL A 55 11.05 -25.19 -17.28
N GLN A 56 10.44 -24.32 -18.09
CA GLN A 56 10.28 -22.92 -17.73
C GLN A 56 9.27 -22.81 -16.58
N THR A 57 9.61 -22.01 -15.57
CA THR A 57 8.74 -21.81 -14.41
C THR A 57 8.53 -20.32 -14.12
N LYS A 58 7.37 -20.00 -13.53
CA LYS A 58 7.00 -18.64 -13.11
C LYS A 58 6.32 -18.69 -11.73
N PRO A 59 6.30 -17.58 -10.97
CA PRO A 59 5.53 -17.52 -9.74
C PRO A 59 4.05 -17.83 -9.98
N HIS A 60 3.45 -18.61 -9.07
CA HIS A 60 2.05 -19.05 -9.11
C HIS A 60 1.07 -17.92 -8.75
N GLY A 61 1.56 -16.77 -8.29
CA GLY A 61 0.71 -15.66 -7.84
C GLY A 61 0.72 -15.53 -6.34
N HIS A 62 0.04 -14.49 -5.83
CA HIS A 62 0.13 -14.14 -4.42
C HIS A 62 -0.84 -14.94 -3.53
N GLY A 63 -1.72 -15.76 -4.10
CA GLY A 63 -2.58 -16.68 -3.34
C GLY A 63 -1.82 -17.78 -2.58
N ASP A 64 -0.58 -18.11 -2.99
CA ASP A 64 0.31 -19.04 -2.28
C ASP A 64 0.54 -18.67 -0.80
N VAL A 65 0.32 -17.41 -0.43
CA VAL A 65 0.47 -16.97 0.95
C VAL A 65 -0.37 -17.82 1.91
N HIS A 66 -1.55 -18.27 1.49
CA HIS A 66 -2.45 -19.04 2.36
C HIS A 66 -1.94 -20.47 2.62
N SER A 67 -1.44 -21.16 1.58
CA SER A 67 -0.83 -22.49 1.73
C SER A 67 0.51 -22.44 2.47
N LEU A 68 1.31 -21.38 2.27
CA LEU A 68 2.53 -21.13 3.02
C LEU A 68 2.25 -20.87 4.51
N LEU A 69 1.24 -20.07 4.83
CA LEU A 69 0.85 -19.82 6.22
C LEU A 69 0.31 -21.09 6.91
N HIS A 70 -0.46 -21.91 6.18
CA HIS A 70 -0.95 -23.20 6.66
C HIS A 70 0.20 -24.16 6.97
N SER A 71 1.09 -24.39 5.99
CA SER A 71 2.17 -25.38 6.09
C SER A 71 3.31 -24.98 7.03
N SER A 72 3.58 -23.68 7.20
CA SER A 72 4.67 -23.20 8.06
C SER A 72 4.40 -23.30 9.56
N GLY A 73 3.14 -23.49 9.97
CA GLY A 73 2.74 -23.52 11.38
C GLY A 73 2.75 -22.15 12.07
N ILE A 74 3.08 -21.05 11.39
CA ILE A 74 3.19 -19.71 11.99
C ILE A 74 1.85 -19.20 12.55
N LEU A 75 0.73 -19.59 11.93
CA LEU A 75 -0.59 -19.20 12.41
C LEU A 75 -0.87 -19.74 13.82
N LYS A 76 -0.39 -20.95 14.14
CA LYS A 76 -0.51 -21.53 15.48
C LYS A 76 0.33 -20.76 16.50
N VAL A 77 1.51 -20.28 16.10
CA VAL A 77 2.34 -19.40 16.94
C VAL A 77 1.59 -18.11 17.26
N TRP A 78 1.00 -17.45 16.25
CA TRP A 78 0.22 -16.23 16.44
C TRP A 78 -1.02 -16.45 17.32
N TYR A 79 -1.73 -17.56 17.11
CA TYR A 79 -2.90 -17.92 17.88
C TYR A 79 -2.56 -18.14 19.36
N ASN A 80 -1.50 -18.90 19.64
CA ASN A 80 -1.03 -19.16 21.00
C ASN A 80 -0.49 -17.89 21.69
N ALA A 81 -0.01 -16.90 20.91
CA ALA A 81 0.38 -15.58 21.41
C ALA A 81 -0.82 -14.65 21.69
N GLY A 82 -2.07 -15.10 21.47
CA GLY A 82 -3.28 -14.32 21.72
C GLY A 82 -3.58 -13.26 20.64
N LEU A 83 -2.95 -13.35 19.47
CA LEU A 83 -3.28 -12.48 18.34
C LEU A 83 -4.66 -12.84 17.77
N LYS A 84 -5.39 -11.84 17.26
CA LYS A 84 -6.79 -12.01 16.83
C LYS A 84 -7.02 -11.82 15.34
N TRP A 85 -6.14 -11.08 14.67
CA TRP A 85 -6.32 -10.66 13.28
C TRP A 85 -5.05 -10.90 12.49
N VAL A 86 -5.20 -11.36 11.25
CA VAL A 86 -4.13 -11.39 10.25
C VAL A 86 -4.38 -10.27 9.27
N LEU A 87 -3.36 -9.44 9.05
CA LEU A 87 -3.38 -8.37 8.06
C LEU A 87 -2.51 -8.77 6.88
N PHE A 88 -3.11 -8.81 5.69
CA PHE A 88 -2.38 -8.91 4.43
C PHE A 88 -2.25 -7.53 3.84
N PHE A 89 -1.03 -7.18 3.42
CA PHE A 89 -0.77 -5.93 2.73
C PHE A 89 0.16 -6.08 1.52
N GLN A 90 0.14 -5.07 0.66
CA GLN A 90 0.97 -5.02 -0.56
C GLN A 90 2.23 -4.18 -0.35
N ASP A 91 3.25 -4.45 -1.15
CA ASP A 91 4.63 -3.98 -0.97
C ASP A 91 4.83 -2.45 -0.94
N THR A 92 4.06 -1.69 -1.72
CA THR A 92 4.39 -0.30 -2.06
C THR A 92 3.27 0.70 -1.79
N ASN A 93 2.25 0.35 -0.99
CA ASN A 93 1.24 1.30 -0.53
C ASN A 93 1.59 1.89 0.84
N GLY A 94 2.39 2.96 0.84
CA GLY A 94 2.92 3.57 2.07
C GLY A 94 1.86 4.21 3.00
N LEU A 95 0.67 4.53 2.50
CA LEU A 95 -0.39 5.19 3.28
C LEU A 95 -1.16 4.23 4.20
N LEU A 96 -1.19 2.95 3.85
CA LEU A 96 -2.07 1.96 4.45
C LEU A 96 -2.03 1.90 5.98
N PHE A 97 -0.83 2.02 6.57
CA PHE A 97 -0.63 1.88 8.01
C PHE A 97 -1.41 2.90 8.85
N LYS A 98 -1.81 4.03 8.26
CA LYS A 98 -2.68 5.01 8.91
C LYS A 98 -4.15 4.57 8.92
N ALA A 99 -4.59 3.82 7.91
CA ALA A 99 -5.96 3.36 7.73
C ALA A 99 -6.31 2.08 8.51
N ILE A 100 -5.30 1.24 8.76
CA ILE A 100 -5.47 -0.06 9.44
C ILE A 100 -6.19 0.04 10.79
N PRO A 101 -5.88 0.97 11.71
CA PRO A 101 -6.58 1.07 12.99
C PRO A 101 -8.11 1.24 12.84
N SER A 102 -8.54 2.10 11.93
CA SER A 102 -9.97 2.32 11.66
C SER A 102 -10.62 1.10 11.00
N ALA A 103 -9.94 0.46 10.05
CA ALA A 103 -10.44 -0.76 9.40
C ALA A 103 -10.55 -1.95 10.37
N LEU A 104 -9.60 -2.09 11.31
CA LEU A 104 -9.69 -3.08 12.39
C LEU A 104 -10.88 -2.80 13.31
N GLY A 105 -11.14 -1.53 13.65
CA GLY A 105 -12.32 -1.13 14.42
C GLY A 105 -13.63 -1.54 13.74
N VAL A 106 -13.72 -1.36 12.41
CA VAL A 106 -14.87 -1.84 11.62
C VAL A 106 -14.96 -3.36 11.63
N SER A 107 -13.84 -4.06 11.42
CA SER A 107 -13.79 -5.54 11.44
C SER A 107 -14.31 -6.10 12.75
N SER A 108 -13.86 -5.53 13.87
CA SER A 108 -14.30 -5.92 15.22
C SER A 108 -15.78 -5.61 15.45
N THR A 109 -16.25 -4.43 15.05
CA THR A 109 -17.65 -3.99 15.31
C THR A 109 -18.65 -4.76 14.45
N LYS A 110 -18.29 -5.05 13.20
CA LYS A 110 -19.13 -5.83 12.26
C LYS A 110 -18.90 -7.33 12.36
N GLN A 111 -17.96 -7.75 13.22
CA GLN A 111 -17.55 -9.13 13.42
C GLN A 111 -17.17 -9.83 12.10
N TYR A 112 -16.51 -9.11 11.19
CA TYR A 112 -16.13 -9.66 9.90
C TYR A 112 -15.09 -10.77 10.06
N HIS A 113 -15.32 -11.91 9.41
CA HIS A 113 -14.29 -12.94 9.23
C HIS A 113 -13.26 -12.48 8.19
N VAL A 114 -13.72 -11.72 7.18
CA VAL A 114 -12.90 -11.11 6.14
C VAL A 114 -13.36 -9.68 5.92
N ASN A 115 -12.43 -8.73 5.98
CA ASN A 115 -12.67 -7.35 5.63
C ASN A 115 -11.66 -6.88 4.58
N SER A 116 -12.14 -6.64 3.37
CA SER A 116 -11.34 -6.04 2.31
C SER A 116 -11.35 -4.52 2.44
N LEU A 117 -10.18 -3.90 2.46
CA LEU A 117 -10.12 -2.44 2.36
C LEU A 117 -10.35 -2.02 0.90
N ALA A 118 -11.15 -0.98 0.74
CA ALA A 118 -11.49 -0.43 -0.55
C ALA A 118 -11.41 1.10 -0.56
N VAL A 119 -11.41 1.70 -1.74
CA VAL A 119 -11.48 3.16 -1.94
C VAL A 119 -12.54 3.51 -2.99
N PRO A 120 -13.06 4.74 -3.01
CA PRO A 120 -13.82 5.22 -4.16
C PRO A 120 -12.97 5.09 -5.43
N ARG A 121 -13.51 4.45 -6.47
CA ARG A 121 -12.83 4.24 -7.76
C ARG A 121 -13.66 4.80 -8.89
N LYS A 122 -13.03 5.20 -9.99
CA LYS A 122 -13.75 5.52 -11.23
C LYS A 122 -14.12 4.23 -11.95
N ALA A 123 -15.25 4.26 -12.64
CA ALA A 123 -15.60 3.19 -13.58
C ALA A 123 -14.48 2.99 -14.61
N LYS A 124 -14.20 1.73 -14.93
CA LYS A 124 -13.13 1.29 -15.85
C LYS A 124 -11.71 1.59 -15.40
N GLU A 125 -11.52 2.06 -14.16
CA GLU A 125 -10.20 2.16 -13.55
C GLU A 125 -9.58 0.76 -13.38
N ALA A 126 -8.26 0.64 -13.53
CA ALA A 126 -7.51 -0.62 -13.43
C ALA A 126 -7.33 -1.09 -11.97
N ILE A 127 -8.46 -1.27 -11.28
CA ILE A 127 -8.62 -1.74 -9.90
C ILE A 127 -9.92 -2.55 -9.82
N GLY A 128 -9.84 -3.75 -9.22
CA GLY A 128 -11.00 -4.62 -9.07
C GLY A 128 -12.11 -3.98 -8.22
N GLY A 129 -13.37 -4.27 -8.54
CA GLY A 129 -14.53 -3.77 -7.79
C GLY A 129 -14.99 -4.79 -6.76
N ILE A 130 -15.28 -4.36 -5.53
CA ILE A 130 -15.99 -5.20 -4.57
C ILE A 130 -17.46 -5.26 -4.97
N THR A 131 -17.96 -6.47 -5.21
CA THR A 131 -19.34 -6.73 -5.61
C THR A 131 -19.98 -7.75 -4.67
N ARG A 132 -21.32 -7.81 -4.70
CA ARG A 132 -22.08 -8.97 -4.21
C ARG A 132 -22.52 -9.77 -5.42
N LEU A 133 -21.97 -10.98 -5.57
CA LEU A 133 -22.40 -11.93 -6.57
C LEU A 133 -23.53 -12.78 -6.01
N THR A 134 -24.58 -12.99 -6.79
CA THR A 134 -25.72 -13.85 -6.44
C THR A 134 -25.89 -14.90 -7.52
N HIS A 135 -25.80 -16.17 -7.14
CA HIS A 135 -26.05 -17.30 -8.02
C HIS A 135 -27.56 -17.50 -8.23
N SER A 136 -27.94 -18.18 -9.32
CA SER A 136 -29.33 -18.52 -9.63
C SER A 136 -30.01 -19.38 -8.56
N ASP A 137 -29.22 -20.11 -7.76
CA ASP A 137 -29.68 -20.92 -6.63
C ASP A 137 -29.85 -20.12 -5.32
N GLY A 138 -29.66 -18.80 -5.36
CA GLY A 138 -29.83 -17.89 -4.22
C GLY A 138 -28.59 -17.75 -3.33
N ARG A 139 -27.51 -18.52 -3.54
CA ARG A 139 -26.25 -18.30 -2.82
C ARG A 139 -25.67 -16.94 -3.20
N SER A 140 -25.13 -16.20 -2.23
CA SER A 140 -24.44 -14.94 -2.50
C SER A 140 -23.10 -14.85 -1.79
N MET A 141 -22.17 -14.11 -2.39
CA MET A 141 -20.85 -13.84 -1.81
C MET A 141 -20.45 -12.39 -2.07
N VAL A 142 -19.76 -11.78 -1.11
CA VAL A 142 -19.09 -10.49 -1.30
C VAL A 142 -17.66 -10.76 -1.70
N ILE A 143 -17.22 -10.26 -2.86
CA ILE A 143 -15.89 -10.56 -3.38
C ILE A 143 -15.37 -9.47 -4.32
N ASN A 144 -14.06 -9.45 -4.51
CA ASN A 144 -13.41 -8.72 -5.58
C ASN A 144 -13.75 -9.34 -6.94
N VAL A 145 -14.13 -8.51 -7.90
CA VAL A 145 -14.19 -8.86 -9.32
C VAL A 145 -13.17 -8.00 -10.05
N GLU A 146 -12.24 -8.63 -10.75
CA GLU A 146 -11.17 -7.93 -11.45
C GLU A 146 -11.72 -6.97 -12.51
N TYR A 147 -11.03 -5.84 -12.71
CA TYR A 147 -11.49 -4.76 -13.57
C TYR A 147 -11.77 -5.20 -15.02
N ASN A 148 -11.00 -6.18 -15.51
CA ASN A 148 -11.16 -6.76 -16.85
C ASN A 148 -12.35 -7.74 -16.97
N GLN A 149 -12.92 -8.17 -15.84
CA GLN A 149 -14.08 -9.06 -15.77
C GLN A 149 -15.36 -8.31 -15.38
N LEU A 150 -15.23 -7.22 -14.62
CA LEU A 150 -16.36 -6.52 -14.02
C LEU A 150 -17.34 -5.97 -15.07
N ASP A 151 -16.86 -5.24 -16.09
CA ASP A 151 -17.76 -4.67 -17.11
C ASP A 151 -18.53 -5.76 -17.89
N PRO A 152 -17.88 -6.82 -18.44
CA PRO A 152 -18.60 -7.95 -19.04
C PRO A 152 -19.58 -8.64 -18.08
N LEU A 153 -19.19 -8.84 -16.82
CA LEU A 153 -20.02 -9.48 -15.81
C LEU A 153 -21.29 -8.66 -15.52
N LEU A 154 -21.15 -7.34 -15.37
CA LEU A 154 -22.26 -6.43 -15.13
C LEU A 154 -23.25 -6.44 -16.30
N ARG A 155 -22.74 -6.36 -17.54
CA ARG A 155 -23.59 -6.45 -18.76
C ARG A 155 -24.36 -7.75 -18.82
N ALA A 156 -23.71 -8.87 -18.52
CA ALA A 156 -24.35 -10.18 -18.47
C ALA A 156 -25.36 -10.33 -17.32
N SER A 157 -25.23 -9.53 -16.25
CA SER A 157 -26.03 -9.63 -15.02
C SER A 157 -27.14 -8.58 -14.92
N GLY A 158 -27.52 -7.94 -16.04
CA GLY A 158 -28.66 -7.01 -16.09
C GLY A 158 -28.31 -5.53 -15.91
N TYR A 159 -27.02 -5.15 -15.98
CA TYR A 159 -26.57 -3.76 -16.02
C TYR A 159 -26.16 -3.40 -17.46
N PRO A 160 -27.07 -2.93 -18.32
CA PRO A 160 -26.81 -2.78 -19.76
C PRO A 160 -25.63 -1.87 -20.07
N ASP A 161 -25.42 -0.83 -19.25
CA ASP A 161 -24.33 0.13 -19.41
C ASP A 161 -22.98 -0.38 -18.92
N GLY A 162 -22.95 -1.51 -18.20
CA GLY A 162 -21.75 -2.12 -17.64
C GLY A 162 -21.21 -1.36 -16.41
N ASP A 163 -19.89 -1.21 -16.33
CA ASP A 163 -19.25 -0.45 -15.25
C ASP A 163 -19.27 1.05 -15.58
N VAL A 164 -20.17 1.78 -14.90
CA VAL A 164 -20.37 3.23 -15.06
C VAL A 164 -20.37 3.95 -13.72
N ASN A 165 -20.04 5.24 -13.75
CA ASN A 165 -20.07 6.07 -12.54
C ASN A 165 -21.53 6.35 -12.14
N SER A 166 -21.79 6.36 -10.83
CA SER A 166 -23.01 6.89 -10.22
C SER A 166 -23.00 8.43 -10.21
N GLU A 167 -24.09 9.03 -9.71
CA GLU A 167 -24.24 10.48 -9.51
C GLU A 167 -23.14 11.10 -8.64
N THR A 168 -22.48 10.30 -7.79
CA THR A 168 -21.33 10.73 -6.99
C THR A 168 -20.05 10.96 -7.81
N GLY A 169 -20.08 10.61 -9.09
CA GLY A 169 -18.92 10.62 -9.98
C GLY A 169 -17.98 9.43 -9.79
N TYR A 170 -18.32 8.44 -8.96
CA TYR A 170 -17.56 7.21 -8.75
C TYR A 170 -18.39 5.98 -9.10
N SER A 171 -17.72 4.85 -9.39
CA SER A 171 -18.40 3.58 -9.59
C SER A 171 -19.11 3.17 -8.28
N PRO A 172 -20.33 2.62 -8.35
CA PRO A 172 -21.05 2.14 -7.15
C PRO A 172 -20.36 0.93 -6.49
N PHE A 173 -19.43 0.28 -7.19
CA PHE A 173 -18.61 -0.79 -6.65
C PHE A 173 -17.28 -0.20 -6.17
N PRO A 174 -16.93 -0.23 -4.87
CA PRO A 174 -15.69 0.39 -4.42
C PRO A 174 -14.47 -0.44 -4.85
N GLY A 175 -13.34 0.23 -5.10
CA GLY A 175 -12.12 -0.40 -5.60
C GLY A 175 -11.37 -1.15 -4.51
N ASN A 176 -11.19 -2.45 -4.67
CA ASN A 176 -10.40 -3.29 -3.77
C ASN A 176 -8.92 -2.91 -3.86
N ILE A 177 -8.33 -2.45 -2.76
CA ILE A 177 -6.90 -2.08 -2.72
C ILE A 177 -5.98 -3.24 -2.30
N ASN A 178 -6.54 -4.45 -2.25
CA ASN A 178 -5.88 -5.71 -1.91
C ASN A 178 -5.18 -5.70 -0.55
N GLN A 179 -5.85 -5.09 0.44
CA GLN A 179 -5.44 -5.10 1.85
C GLN A 179 -6.55 -5.80 2.62
N LEU A 180 -6.21 -6.90 3.28
CA LEU A 180 -7.21 -7.82 3.84
C LEU A 180 -6.98 -7.96 5.34
N ILE A 181 -8.06 -7.86 6.12
CA ILE A 181 -8.07 -8.19 7.54
C ILE A 181 -8.87 -9.48 7.70
N LEU A 182 -8.23 -10.54 8.19
CA LEU A 182 -8.85 -11.84 8.45
C LEU A 182 -8.89 -12.12 9.95
N GLU A 183 -10.02 -12.62 10.45
CA GLU A 183 -10.10 -13.11 11.83
C GLU A 183 -9.30 -14.40 11.98
N LEU A 184 -8.32 -14.44 12.88
CA LEU A 184 -7.30 -15.49 12.93
C LEU A 184 -7.89 -16.88 13.19
N GLY A 185 -8.86 -17.01 14.11
CA GLY A 185 -9.47 -18.30 14.45
C GLY A 185 -10.16 -18.96 13.26
N PRO A 186 -11.22 -18.34 12.69
CA PRO A 186 -11.88 -18.85 11.49
C PRO A 186 -10.92 -19.04 10.30
N TYR A 187 -9.90 -18.17 10.18
CA TYR A 187 -8.88 -18.31 9.14
C TYR A 187 -8.08 -19.61 9.28
N ILE A 188 -7.62 -19.96 10.49
CA ILE A 188 -6.92 -21.23 10.73
C ILE A 188 -7.81 -22.42 10.42
N GLU A 189 -9.06 -22.40 10.89
CA GLU A 189 -10.02 -23.50 10.69
C GLU A 189 -10.27 -23.75 9.21
N GLU A 190 -10.39 -22.69 8.42
CA GLU A 190 -10.64 -22.80 6.99
C GLU A 190 -9.42 -23.31 6.23
N LEU A 191 -8.22 -22.80 6.55
CA LEU A 191 -7.00 -23.29 5.93
C LEU A 191 -6.72 -24.76 6.25
N ALA A 192 -7.07 -25.23 7.45
CA ALA A 192 -6.93 -26.63 7.81
C ALA A 192 -7.81 -27.56 6.95
N LYS A 193 -8.98 -27.09 6.48
CA LYS A 193 -9.86 -27.85 5.59
C LYS A 193 -9.35 -27.86 4.15
N THR A 194 -8.83 -26.73 3.68
CA THR A 194 -8.44 -26.55 2.27
C THR A 194 -6.97 -26.85 2.00
N GLY A 195 -6.16 -27.07 3.04
CA GLY A 195 -4.70 -27.07 2.94
C GLY A 195 -4.12 -25.70 2.55
N GLY A 196 -4.94 -24.63 2.63
CA GLY A 196 -4.65 -23.31 2.10
C GLY A 196 -4.68 -23.19 0.58
N ALA A 197 -5.29 -24.15 -0.12
CA ALA A 197 -5.53 -24.06 -1.55
C ALA A 197 -6.52 -22.94 -1.89
N ILE A 198 -6.22 -22.18 -2.93
CA ILE A 198 -7.09 -21.16 -3.51
C ILE A 198 -7.42 -21.55 -4.93
N GLN A 199 -8.62 -21.19 -5.39
CA GLN A 199 -9.04 -21.43 -6.77
C GLN A 199 -8.04 -20.83 -7.76
N GLU A 200 -7.57 -21.66 -8.68
CA GLU A 200 -6.65 -21.26 -9.74
C GLU A 200 -7.41 -20.73 -10.97
N PHE A 201 -6.73 -19.89 -11.74
CA PHE A 201 -7.16 -19.45 -13.06
C PHE A 201 -5.95 -19.38 -14.00
N VAL A 202 -6.19 -19.13 -15.30
CA VAL A 202 -5.15 -18.90 -16.29
C VAL A 202 -5.50 -17.67 -17.12
N ASN A 203 -4.51 -16.83 -17.43
CA ASN A 203 -4.70 -15.62 -18.22
C ASN A 203 -3.67 -15.54 -19.38
N PRO A 204 -3.83 -16.36 -20.43
CA PRO A 204 -2.88 -16.40 -21.54
C PRO A 204 -2.91 -15.09 -22.34
N LYS A 205 -1.72 -14.56 -22.64
CA LYS A 205 -1.54 -13.43 -23.56
C LYS A 205 -1.37 -13.98 -24.97
N TYR A 206 -2.34 -13.74 -25.85
CA TYR A 206 -2.32 -14.21 -27.24
C TYR A 206 -1.56 -13.25 -28.16
N LYS A 207 -1.00 -13.78 -29.26
CA LYS A 207 -0.34 -12.96 -30.30
C LYS A 207 -1.32 -12.06 -31.05
N ASP A 208 -2.53 -12.56 -31.26
CA ASP A 208 -3.59 -11.90 -32.01
C ASP A 208 -4.98 -12.35 -31.53
N ALA A 209 -6.02 -11.81 -32.17
CA ALA A 209 -7.42 -12.07 -31.81
C ALA A 209 -7.91 -13.50 -32.10
N SER A 210 -7.18 -14.31 -32.86
CA SER A 210 -7.56 -15.70 -33.15
C SER A 210 -7.46 -16.61 -31.92
N LYS A 211 -6.69 -16.19 -30.91
CA LYS A 211 -6.42 -16.93 -29.67
C LYS A 211 -5.85 -18.35 -29.89
N THR A 212 -5.11 -18.54 -30.98
CA THR A 212 -4.51 -19.84 -31.32
C THR A 212 -3.09 -20.03 -30.77
N SER A 213 -2.34 -18.95 -30.57
CA SER A 213 -0.95 -19.01 -30.08
C SER A 213 -0.64 -17.94 -29.05
N PHE A 214 0.16 -18.30 -28.05
CA PHE A 214 0.56 -17.38 -27.00
C PHE A 214 1.69 -16.44 -27.47
N LYS A 215 1.62 -15.17 -27.06
CA LYS A 215 2.69 -14.18 -27.19
C LYS A 215 3.89 -14.51 -26.28
N SER A 216 3.61 -15.15 -25.16
CA SER A 216 4.58 -15.67 -24.20
C SER A 216 3.92 -16.81 -23.42
N SER A 217 4.70 -17.79 -22.97
CA SER A 217 4.20 -18.87 -22.12
C SER A 217 3.36 -18.37 -20.94
N THR A 218 2.32 -19.10 -20.60
CA THR A 218 1.41 -18.78 -19.48
C THR A 218 1.68 -19.71 -18.30
N ARG A 219 0.98 -19.52 -17.18
CA ARG A 219 0.98 -20.42 -16.02
C ARG A 219 -0.36 -20.34 -15.29
N LEU A 220 -0.66 -21.33 -14.46
CA LEU A 220 -1.75 -21.20 -13.48
C LEU A 220 -1.43 -20.08 -12.50
N GLU A 221 -2.47 -19.37 -12.08
CA GLU A 221 -2.37 -18.25 -11.16
C GLU A 221 -3.41 -18.39 -10.04
N CYS A 222 -3.08 -17.91 -8.84
CA CYS A 222 -4.03 -17.75 -7.74
C CYS A 222 -3.92 -16.37 -7.08
N MET A 223 -5.05 -15.87 -6.56
CA MET A 223 -5.18 -14.54 -5.98
C MET A 223 -5.50 -14.60 -4.48
N MET A 224 -4.85 -13.79 -3.66
CA MET A 224 -5.04 -13.86 -2.20
C MET A 224 -6.43 -13.34 -1.79
N GLN A 225 -6.96 -12.38 -2.56
CA GLN A 225 -8.30 -11.86 -2.40
C GLN A 225 -9.41 -12.84 -2.81
N ASP A 226 -9.06 -14.01 -3.36
CA ASP A 226 -10.02 -15.08 -3.67
C ASP A 226 -10.27 -16.03 -2.51
N TYR A 227 -9.57 -15.87 -1.37
CA TYR A 227 -9.86 -16.59 -0.13
C TYR A 227 -11.36 -16.65 0.26
N PRO A 228 -12.16 -15.57 0.10
CA PRO A 228 -13.60 -15.63 0.39
C PRO A 228 -14.37 -16.72 -0.36
N LYS A 229 -13.87 -17.22 -1.50
CA LYS A 229 -14.52 -18.30 -2.27
C LYS A 229 -14.50 -19.65 -1.55
N THR A 230 -13.58 -19.86 -0.60
CA THR A 230 -13.52 -21.12 0.14
C THR A 230 -14.52 -21.14 1.31
N LEU A 231 -14.93 -19.95 1.77
CA LEU A 231 -15.72 -19.80 2.98
C LEU A 231 -17.16 -20.31 2.84
N PRO A 232 -17.75 -20.85 3.93
CA PRO A 232 -19.16 -21.19 3.93
C PRO A 232 -20.05 -19.94 3.87
N PRO A 233 -21.30 -20.05 3.38
CA PRO A 233 -22.23 -18.92 3.27
C PRO A 233 -22.55 -18.20 4.59
N SER A 234 -22.33 -18.85 5.74
CA SER A 234 -22.47 -18.25 7.07
C SER A 234 -21.36 -17.26 7.43
N SER A 235 -20.29 -17.19 6.63
CA SER A 235 -19.16 -16.31 6.89
C SER A 235 -19.48 -14.84 6.63
N ARG A 236 -19.09 -13.98 7.57
CA ARG A 236 -19.26 -12.53 7.45
C ARG A 236 -18.10 -11.93 6.65
N VAL A 237 -18.27 -11.87 5.34
CA VAL A 237 -17.35 -11.19 4.41
C VAL A 237 -17.86 -9.79 4.14
N GLY A 238 -17.02 -8.78 4.36
CA GLY A 238 -17.35 -7.40 4.15
C GLY A 238 -16.19 -6.59 3.60
N PHE A 239 -16.39 -5.28 3.54
CA PHE A 239 -15.38 -4.33 3.10
C PHE A 239 -15.48 -3.02 3.89
N THR A 240 -14.39 -2.26 3.90
CA THR A 240 -14.31 -0.92 4.49
C THR A 240 -13.82 0.06 3.44
N VAL A 241 -14.67 1.02 3.06
CA VAL A 241 -14.30 2.08 2.12
C VAL A 241 -13.59 3.19 2.88
N MET A 242 -12.39 3.54 2.42
CA MET A 242 -11.55 4.61 2.94
C MET A 242 -11.38 5.70 1.89
N GLU A 243 -11.14 6.92 2.35
CA GLU A 243 -10.72 8.01 1.48
C GLU A 243 -9.36 7.70 0.81
N THR A 244 -9.27 7.90 -0.51
CA THR A 244 -8.08 7.59 -1.31
C THR A 244 -6.83 8.28 -0.77
N TRP A 245 -6.92 9.57 -0.40
CA TRP A 245 -5.80 10.35 0.13
C TRP A 245 -5.22 9.80 1.44
N PHE A 246 -5.98 8.98 2.15
CA PHE A 246 -5.60 8.44 3.46
C PHE A 246 -5.11 6.99 3.40
N ALA A 247 -5.55 6.22 2.41
CA ALA A 247 -5.35 4.76 2.40
C ALA A 247 -4.69 4.19 1.15
N TYR A 248 -4.59 4.93 0.03
CA TYR A 248 -4.18 4.35 -1.25
C TYR A 248 -3.24 5.25 -2.05
N ALA A 249 -1.95 4.87 -2.05
CA ALA A 249 -0.91 5.47 -2.89
C ALA A 249 0.14 4.40 -3.28
N PRO A 250 -0.21 3.43 -4.12
CA PRO A 250 0.74 2.42 -4.57
C PRO A 250 1.76 3.02 -5.55
N VAL A 251 2.95 2.44 -5.60
CA VAL A 251 4.00 2.75 -6.57
C VAL A 251 4.16 1.56 -7.51
N LYS A 252 3.49 1.60 -8.66
CA LYS A 252 3.43 0.49 -9.64
C LYS A 252 3.80 0.88 -11.07
N ASN A 253 3.81 2.17 -11.39
CA ASN A 253 4.16 2.67 -12.71
C ASN A 253 5.58 3.27 -12.72
N ASN A 254 6.35 2.99 -13.77
CA ASN A 254 7.58 3.71 -14.04
C ASN A 254 7.26 5.17 -14.48
N ALA A 255 8.28 6.03 -14.52
CA ALA A 255 8.09 7.45 -14.85
C ALA A 255 7.52 7.67 -16.27
N GLU A 256 7.89 6.83 -17.23
CA GLU A 256 7.45 6.96 -18.63
C GLU A 256 5.97 6.64 -18.80
N ASP A 257 5.50 5.54 -18.21
CA ASP A 257 4.10 5.11 -18.27
C ASP A 257 3.22 6.03 -17.43
N ALA A 258 3.73 6.51 -16.28
CA ALA A 258 3.03 7.51 -15.47
C ALA A 258 2.81 8.82 -16.23
N ALA A 259 3.79 9.29 -17.02
CA ALA A 259 3.63 10.50 -17.84
C ALA A 259 2.53 10.38 -18.91
N LYS A 260 2.13 9.16 -19.30
CA LYS A 260 1.07 8.89 -20.29
C LYS A 260 -0.32 8.79 -19.65
N VAL A 261 -0.41 8.78 -18.31
CA VAL A 261 -1.70 8.72 -17.61
C VAL A 261 -2.49 10.01 -17.86
N PRO A 262 -3.75 9.94 -18.32
CA PRO A 262 -4.57 11.12 -18.56
C PRO A 262 -4.73 12.00 -17.31
N LYS A 263 -4.78 13.32 -17.50
CA LYS A 263 -4.98 14.28 -16.41
C LYS A 263 -6.24 13.94 -15.60
N GLY A 264 -6.10 13.95 -14.27
CA GLY A 264 -7.17 13.61 -13.33
C GLY A 264 -7.20 12.14 -12.90
N ASN A 265 -6.45 11.25 -13.59
CA ASN A 265 -6.27 9.87 -13.15
C ASN A 265 -5.04 9.73 -12.24
N PRO A 266 -5.02 8.75 -11.33
CA PRO A 266 -3.89 8.55 -10.42
C PRO A 266 -2.67 7.98 -11.17
N TYR A 267 -1.52 8.66 -11.03
CA TYR A 267 -0.27 8.27 -11.69
C TYR A 267 0.33 6.97 -11.15
N HIS A 268 0.19 6.71 -9.85
CA HIS A 268 0.76 5.54 -9.15
C HIS A 268 2.26 5.30 -9.41
N SER A 269 3.02 6.38 -9.51
CA SER A 269 4.48 6.43 -9.65
C SER A 269 5.17 6.73 -8.31
N ALA A 270 6.50 6.60 -8.26
CA ALA A 270 7.28 6.99 -7.07
C ALA A 270 7.11 8.48 -6.74
N THR A 271 7.03 9.35 -7.75
CA THR A 271 6.72 10.78 -7.60
C THR A 271 5.38 10.98 -6.87
N SER A 272 4.30 10.40 -7.41
CA SER A 272 2.96 10.58 -6.85
C SER A 272 2.80 9.91 -5.48
N GLY A 273 3.48 8.78 -5.26
CA GLY A 273 3.49 8.07 -3.98
C GLY A 273 4.13 8.91 -2.87
N GLU A 274 5.28 9.54 -3.13
CA GLU A 274 5.95 10.42 -2.17
C GLU A 274 5.08 11.68 -1.86
N MET A 275 4.50 12.31 -2.90
CA MET A 275 3.61 13.45 -2.70
C MET A 275 2.35 13.10 -1.90
N ALA A 276 1.81 11.89 -2.07
CA ALA A 276 0.66 11.42 -1.33
C ALA A 276 0.94 11.30 0.18
N ILE A 277 2.17 10.94 0.59
CA ILE A 277 2.57 10.94 2.00
C ILE A 277 2.55 12.37 2.56
N TYR A 278 3.15 13.34 1.85
CA TYR A 278 3.16 14.74 2.27
C TYR A 278 1.75 15.32 2.36
N ARG A 279 0.90 15.03 1.37
CA ARG A 279 -0.52 15.40 1.36
C ARG A 279 -1.25 14.82 2.58
N ALA A 280 -1.15 13.51 2.82
CA ALA A 280 -1.85 12.88 3.93
C ALA A 280 -1.44 13.46 5.28
N ASN A 281 -0.14 13.64 5.50
CA ASN A 281 0.39 14.21 6.73
C ASN A 281 -0.07 15.67 6.92
N SER A 282 -0.05 16.46 5.84
CA SER A 282 -0.55 17.84 5.83
C SER A 282 -2.04 17.92 6.17
N LEU A 283 -2.88 17.08 5.56
CA LEU A 283 -4.32 17.06 5.83
C LEU A 283 -4.64 16.62 7.26
N ILE A 284 -3.89 15.67 7.81
CA ILE A 284 -4.02 15.24 9.21
C ILE A 284 -3.67 16.39 10.16
N LEU A 285 -2.57 17.12 9.91
CA LEU A 285 -2.18 18.26 10.73
C LEU A 285 -3.15 19.44 10.58
N LYS A 286 -3.66 19.73 9.37
CA LYS A 286 -4.75 20.70 9.16
C LYS A 286 -5.94 20.39 10.07
N LYS A 287 -6.38 19.12 10.10
CA LYS A 287 -7.46 18.67 11.01
C LYS A 287 -7.08 18.76 12.50
N ALA A 288 -5.80 18.69 12.84
CA ALA A 288 -5.32 18.87 14.21
C ALA A 288 -5.22 20.35 14.65
N GLY A 289 -5.48 21.31 13.76
CA GLY A 289 -5.42 22.75 14.04
C GLY A 289 -4.13 23.43 13.56
N PHE A 290 -3.28 22.72 12.84
CA PHE A 290 -2.06 23.27 12.24
C PHE A 290 -2.40 24.03 10.93
N GLN A 291 -1.94 25.27 10.79
CA GLN A 291 -2.10 26.04 9.57
C GLN A 291 -1.04 25.60 8.54
N VAL A 292 -1.44 24.72 7.62
CA VAL A 292 -0.55 24.25 6.55
C VAL A 292 -0.87 25.03 5.28
N ALA A 293 0.15 25.63 4.65
CA ALA A 293 -0.03 26.31 3.37
C ALA A 293 -0.57 25.37 2.28
N ASP A 294 -1.25 25.94 1.29
CA ASP A 294 -1.78 25.16 0.17
C ASP A 294 -0.65 24.62 -0.73
N PRO A 295 -0.87 23.46 -1.38
CA PRO A 295 0.13 22.90 -2.28
C PRO A 295 0.30 23.77 -3.53
N VAL A 296 1.45 23.63 -4.18
CA VAL A 296 1.67 24.17 -5.53
C VAL A 296 1.67 23.02 -6.54
N LEU A 297 1.12 23.27 -7.73
CA LEU A 297 1.22 22.32 -8.83
C LEU A 297 2.60 22.40 -9.47
N GLN A 298 3.23 21.25 -9.68
CA GLN A 298 4.49 21.14 -10.42
C GLN A 298 4.42 19.97 -11.40
N VAL A 299 5.14 20.09 -12.52
CA VAL A 299 5.32 19.00 -13.46
C VAL A 299 6.67 18.33 -13.19
N ILE A 300 6.64 17.06 -12.79
CA ILE A 300 7.84 16.26 -12.51
C ILE A 300 7.80 15.03 -13.41
N ASN A 301 8.80 14.86 -14.27
CA ASN A 301 8.84 13.77 -15.26
C ASN A 301 7.51 13.63 -16.05
N GLY A 302 6.93 14.75 -16.49
CA GLY A 302 5.68 14.78 -17.25
C GLY A 302 4.40 14.55 -16.44
N GLN A 303 4.48 14.45 -15.11
CA GLN A 303 3.33 14.24 -14.23
C GLN A 303 3.01 15.55 -13.48
N GLU A 304 1.77 16.04 -13.56
CA GLU A 304 1.30 17.21 -12.83
C GLU A 304 0.88 16.80 -11.41
N VAL A 305 1.69 17.14 -10.40
CA VAL A 305 1.47 16.73 -9.01
C VAL A 305 1.33 17.93 -8.07
N GLU A 306 0.55 17.75 -7.01
CA GLU A 306 0.49 18.68 -5.89
C GLU A 306 1.72 18.51 -4.99
N VAL A 307 2.54 19.54 -4.89
CA VAL A 307 3.69 19.59 -3.97
C VAL A 307 3.29 20.30 -2.70
N TRP A 308 3.02 19.51 -1.67
CA TRP A 308 2.70 19.95 -0.31
C TRP A 308 3.97 20.28 0.49
N SER A 309 3.81 20.96 1.63
CA SER A 309 4.88 21.06 2.65
C SER A 309 5.39 19.65 3.01
N ARG A 310 6.71 19.48 3.14
CA ARG A 310 7.33 18.16 3.35
C ARG A 310 7.27 17.77 4.81
N ILE A 311 6.08 17.34 5.22
CA ILE A 311 5.79 16.94 6.59
C ILE A 311 5.89 15.43 6.69
N THR A 312 6.76 14.93 7.56
CA THR A 312 6.89 13.50 7.85
C THR A 312 7.12 13.24 9.33
N TRP A 313 6.68 12.08 9.79
CA TRP A 313 6.96 11.63 11.14
C TRP A 313 7.13 10.11 11.20
N LYS A 314 7.91 9.64 12.17
CA LYS A 314 7.99 8.21 12.47
C LYS A 314 6.65 7.71 13.03
N PRO A 315 6.19 6.48 12.72
CA PRO A 315 4.93 5.95 13.24
C PRO A 315 4.78 6.03 14.77
N LYS A 316 5.90 5.92 15.51
CA LYS A 316 5.94 6.09 16.98
C LYS A 316 5.48 7.47 17.48
N TRP A 317 5.54 8.51 16.65
CA TRP A 317 5.01 9.82 17.01
C TRP A 317 3.48 9.84 16.98
N GLY A 318 2.86 9.25 15.97
CA GLY A 318 1.40 9.27 15.85
C GLY A 318 0.89 8.36 14.75
N LEU A 319 0.28 7.24 15.16
CA LEU A 319 -0.40 6.32 14.25
C LEU A 319 -1.89 6.68 14.07
N THR A 320 -2.54 7.19 15.11
CA THR A 320 -3.96 7.60 15.09
C THR A 320 -4.09 9.12 15.14
N PHE A 321 -5.24 9.62 14.65
CA PHE A 321 -5.55 11.05 14.72
C PHE A 321 -5.59 11.55 16.17
N SER A 322 -6.12 10.77 17.11
CA SER A 322 -6.16 11.15 18.53
C SER A 322 -4.75 11.38 19.11
N LEU A 323 -3.78 10.52 18.76
CA LEU A 323 -2.39 10.69 19.18
C LEU A 323 -1.76 11.95 18.57
N VAL A 324 -1.98 12.19 17.28
CA VAL A 324 -1.48 13.41 16.61
C VAL A 324 -2.09 14.66 17.26
N LYS A 325 -3.42 14.68 17.44
CA LYS A 325 -4.13 15.83 18.04
C LYS A 325 -3.67 16.10 19.47
N SER A 326 -3.36 15.06 20.26
CA SER A 326 -2.85 15.23 21.62
C SER A 326 -1.45 15.86 21.71
N LYS A 327 -0.72 15.94 20.59
CA LYS A 327 0.66 16.43 20.51
C LYS A 327 0.79 17.76 19.77
N VAL A 328 -0.33 18.36 19.37
CA VAL A 328 -0.36 19.60 18.62
C VAL A 328 -1.34 20.56 19.30
N SER A 329 -0.83 21.69 19.76
CA SER A 329 -1.60 22.72 20.46
C SER A 329 -1.18 24.13 20.04
N GLY A 330 -1.96 25.14 20.45
CA GLY A 330 -1.66 26.55 20.16
C GLY A 330 -1.74 26.91 18.67
N ASN A 331 -1.10 28.03 18.30
CA ASN A 331 -1.09 28.54 16.93
C ASN A 331 0.14 28.02 16.18
N CYS A 332 -0.02 26.92 15.45
CA CYS A 332 1.06 26.33 14.66
C CYS A 332 0.86 26.60 13.16
N SER A 333 1.93 26.92 12.43
CA SER A 333 1.90 27.18 10.99
C SER A 333 3.13 26.64 10.26
N ILE A 334 2.98 26.29 8.99
CA ILE A 334 4.08 25.83 8.13
C ILE A 334 3.91 26.33 6.70
N SER A 335 4.95 26.94 6.15
CA SER A 335 4.97 27.45 4.78
C SER A 335 5.02 26.32 3.74
N GLN A 336 4.61 26.60 2.50
CA GLN A 336 4.56 25.59 1.45
C GLN A 336 5.94 25.01 1.13
N ARG A 337 6.99 25.86 1.17
CA ARG A 337 8.37 25.49 0.91
C ARG A 337 9.07 24.78 2.08
N SER A 338 8.37 24.53 3.18
CA SER A 338 9.00 24.03 4.40
C SER A 338 9.09 22.51 4.50
N THR A 339 9.98 22.06 5.37
CA THR A 339 10.16 20.66 5.77
C THR A 339 10.05 20.53 7.28
N LEU A 340 9.22 19.59 7.74
CA LEU A 340 9.11 19.22 9.15
C LEU A 340 9.25 17.72 9.29
N ALA A 341 10.30 17.27 9.97
CA ALA A 341 10.56 15.85 10.22
C ALA A 341 10.57 15.56 11.73
N ILE A 342 9.65 14.71 12.18
CA ILE A 342 9.47 14.37 13.59
C ILE A 342 9.87 12.91 13.85
N LYS A 343 10.96 12.71 14.59
CA LYS A 343 11.56 11.41 14.86
C LYS A 343 11.63 11.15 16.37
N GLY A 344 10.48 11.07 17.03
CA GLY A 344 10.44 10.82 18.48
C GLY A 344 9.04 10.46 18.94
N ARG A 345 8.92 9.73 20.05
CA ARG A 345 7.62 9.31 20.57
C ARG A 345 6.92 10.44 21.31
N LYS A 346 7.64 11.18 22.15
CA LYS A 346 7.10 12.20 23.06
C LYS A 346 7.53 13.62 22.63
N ILE A 347 7.34 13.94 21.36
CA ILE A 347 7.55 15.30 20.84
C ILE A 347 6.18 16.01 20.82
N PHE A 348 6.08 17.13 21.49
CA PHE A 348 4.89 17.98 21.57
C PHE A 348 5.17 19.29 20.83
N ILE A 349 4.22 19.74 20.00
CA ILE A 349 4.36 20.94 19.18
C ILE A 349 3.32 21.96 19.65
N GLU A 350 3.80 23.11 20.08
CA GLU A 350 2.97 24.19 20.59
C GLU A 350 3.47 25.54 20.06
N ASN A 351 2.57 26.36 19.49
CA ASN A 351 2.90 27.71 19.01
C ASN A 351 4.15 27.75 18.10
N LEU A 352 4.22 26.82 17.14
CA LEU A 352 5.36 26.65 16.23
C LEU A 352 5.06 27.22 14.84
N SER A 353 5.88 28.14 14.35
CA SER A 353 5.89 28.60 12.96
C SER A 353 7.13 28.05 12.24
N VAL A 354 6.96 27.46 11.06
CA VAL A 354 8.07 26.93 10.25
C VAL A 354 8.05 27.54 8.84
N ASP A 355 9.08 28.30 8.52
CA ASP A 355 9.44 28.72 7.16
C ASP A 355 10.89 28.35 6.81
N GLY A 356 11.10 27.07 6.50
CA GLY A 356 12.41 26.47 6.30
C GLY A 356 12.39 24.97 6.56
N ALA A 357 13.48 24.40 7.03
CA ALA A 357 13.57 23.00 7.44
C ALA A 357 13.82 22.87 8.96
N LEU A 358 12.96 22.09 9.62
CA LEU A 358 13.08 21.68 11.01
C LEU A 358 13.05 20.15 11.14
N ILE A 359 14.04 19.60 11.83
CA ILE A 359 14.12 18.18 12.19
C ILE A 359 14.25 18.07 13.70
N VAL A 360 13.37 17.28 14.31
CA VAL A 360 13.42 16.98 15.74
C VAL A 360 13.55 15.48 15.91
N ASP A 361 14.69 15.04 16.44
CA ASP A 361 15.03 13.63 16.67
C ASP A 361 15.22 13.37 18.16
N ALA A 362 14.46 12.43 18.70
CA ALA A 362 14.42 12.15 20.12
C ALA A 362 14.28 10.64 20.37
N VAL A 363 15.08 10.14 21.32
CA VAL A 363 14.90 8.80 21.86
C VAL A 363 13.53 8.66 22.52
N ASP A 364 13.05 7.42 22.71
CA ASP A 364 11.66 7.18 23.12
C ASP A 364 11.31 7.73 24.51
N ASP A 365 12.32 7.86 25.37
CA ASP A 365 12.20 8.37 26.73
C ASP A 365 12.51 9.86 26.87
N ALA A 366 12.82 10.55 25.76
CA ALA A 366 12.95 12.01 25.73
C ALA A 366 11.59 12.66 25.40
N GLU A 367 11.12 13.49 26.33
CA GLU A 367 9.97 14.37 26.16
C GLU A 367 10.46 15.74 25.70
N VAL A 368 10.00 16.20 24.53
CA VAL A 368 10.48 17.44 23.91
C VAL A 368 9.30 18.33 23.55
N ASN A 369 9.20 19.50 24.17
CA ASN A 369 8.27 20.54 23.75
C ASN A 369 8.94 21.43 22.71
N VAL A 370 8.27 21.64 21.58
CA VAL A 370 8.78 22.38 20.43
C VAL A 370 7.88 23.58 20.18
N SER A 371 8.46 24.78 20.24
CA SER A 371 7.75 26.05 20.07
C SER A 371 8.64 27.10 19.40
N GLY A 372 8.07 28.25 19.02
CA GLY A 372 8.84 29.38 18.47
C GLY A 372 8.74 29.48 16.95
N SER A 373 9.73 30.13 16.32
CA SER A 373 9.69 30.41 14.88
C SER A 373 10.99 30.00 14.19
N VAL A 374 10.92 28.99 13.32
CA VAL A 374 12.05 28.58 12.48
C VAL A 374 11.98 29.32 11.15
N GLN A 375 13.00 30.12 10.82
CA GLN A 375 13.19 30.73 9.51
C GLN A 375 14.57 30.38 8.98
N ASN A 376 14.64 29.69 7.83
CA ASN A 376 15.90 29.35 7.17
C ASN A 376 15.72 29.05 5.67
N ASN A 377 16.83 28.91 4.94
CA ASN A 377 16.83 28.63 3.50
C ASN A 377 16.29 27.24 3.12
N GLY A 378 16.06 26.37 4.11
CA GLY A 378 15.33 25.13 3.96
C GLY A 378 15.94 24.20 2.92
N TRP A 379 15.10 23.36 2.32
CA TRP A 379 15.52 22.46 1.25
C TRP A 379 14.89 22.88 -0.07
N ALA A 380 15.67 22.88 -1.14
CA ALA A 380 15.21 23.08 -2.50
C ALA A 380 14.91 21.71 -3.15
N LEU A 381 13.82 21.64 -3.91
CA LEU A 381 13.49 20.48 -4.73
C LEU A 381 14.08 20.71 -6.13
N GLU A 382 14.99 19.83 -6.53
CA GLU A 382 15.66 19.87 -7.83
C GLU A 382 15.14 18.74 -8.70
N PRO A 383 14.58 19.02 -9.89
CA PRO A 383 14.12 17.98 -10.81
C PRO A 383 15.27 17.06 -11.25
N VAL A 384 14.96 15.78 -11.43
CA VAL A 384 15.88 14.76 -11.95
C VAL A 384 15.18 14.03 -13.09
N ASP A 385 15.78 14.03 -14.27
CA ASP A 385 15.27 13.28 -15.42
C ASP A 385 15.40 11.77 -15.15
N TYR A 386 14.34 11.01 -15.38
CA TYR A 386 14.38 9.55 -15.22
C TYR A 386 15.39 8.86 -16.15
N LYS A 387 15.80 9.53 -17.24
CA LYS A 387 16.80 9.07 -18.21
C LYS A 387 18.25 9.41 -17.82
N ASP A 388 18.47 10.26 -16.83
CA ASP A 388 19.82 10.68 -16.46
C ASP A 388 20.57 9.58 -15.70
N SER A 389 21.25 8.69 -16.42
CA SER A 389 22.00 7.56 -15.85
C SER A 389 23.13 7.93 -14.88
N SER A 390 23.51 9.22 -14.76
CA SER A 390 24.47 9.67 -13.74
C SER A 390 23.86 9.71 -12.33
N GLU A 391 22.53 9.82 -12.24
CA GLU A 391 21.81 9.84 -10.98
C GLU A 391 21.38 8.42 -10.55
N PRO A 392 21.43 8.09 -9.24
CA PRO A 392 20.92 6.83 -8.72
C PRO A 392 19.49 6.55 -9.16
N GLU A 393 19.16 5.29 -9.42
CA GLU A 393 17.82 4.87 -9.88
C GLU A 393 16.69 5.40 -8.97
N VAL A 394 16.88 5.39 -7.66
CA VAL A 394 15.91 5.90 -6.68
C VAL A 394 15.57 7.39 -6.86
N LEU A 395 16.51 8.19 -7.39
CA LEU A 395 16.28 9.61 -7.71
C LEU A 395 15.63 9.76 -9.08
N ARG A 396 16.07 8.96 -10.06
CA ARG A 396 15.50 8.92 -11.41
C ARG A 396 14.02 8.54 -11.40
N ILE A 397 13.64 7.49 -10.68
CA ILE A 397 12.25 7.01 -10.65
C ILE A 397 11.31 7.98 -9.90
N ARG A 398 11.80 8.69 -8.88
CA ARG A 398 11.00 9.70 -8.15
C ARG A 398 10.95 11.04 -8.87
N GLY A 399 11.94 11.34 -9.70
CA GLY A 399 12.00 12.50 -10.57
C GLY A 399 12.52 13.79 -9.93
N PHE A 400 13.08 13.72 -8.72
CA PHE A 400 13.66 14.88 -8.04
C PHE A 400 14.65 14.45 -6.95
N LYS A 401 15.47 15.40 -6.51
CA LYS A 401 16.30 15.30 -5.32
C LYS A 401 16.13 16.54 -4.45
N PHE A 402 16.47 16.43 -3.17
CA PHE A 402 16.46 17.57 -2.25
C PHE A 402 17.87 18.10 -2.05
N ASN A 403 18.09 19.36 -2.41
CA ASN A 403 19.27 20.11 -2.02
C ASN A 403 19.03 20.76 -0.66
N LYS A 404 19.73 20.27 0.36
CA LYS A 404 19.55 20.68 1.76
C LYS A 404 20.37 21.93 2.06
N VAL A 405 19.90 23.08 1.60
CA VAL A 405 20.60 24.37 1.73
C VAL A 405 20.80 24.74 3.21
N GLU A 406 19.75 24.66 4.01
CA GLU A 406 19.82 24.96 5.44
C GLU A 406 18.77 24.15 6.21
N GLN A 407 19.07 23.81 7.47
CA GLN A 407 18.12 23.17 8.36
C GLN A 407 18.47 23.44 9.82
N VAL A 408 17.45 23.47 10.68
CA VAL A 408 17.60 23.30 12.12
C VAL A 408 17.36 21.84 12.46
N GLU A 409 18.34 21.17 13.05
CA GLU A 409 18.20 19.81 13.56
C GLU A 409 18.51 19.78 15.05
N LYS A 410 17.57 19.25 15.84
CA LYS A 410 17.73 19.03 17.28
C LYS A 410 17.67 17.55 17.58
N LYS A 411 18.73 17.03 18.20
CA LYS A 411 18.87 15.63 18.58
C LYS A 411 18.93 15.51 20.10
N TYR A 412 18.02 14.71 20.65
CA TYR A 412 17.92 14.39 22.07
C TYR A 412 18.21 12.90 22.24
N SER A 413 19.45 12.56 22.60
CA SER A 413 19.91 11.17 22.74
C SER A 413 19.72 10.57 24.12
N GLU A 414 19.46 11.41 25.13
CA GLU A 414 19.29 10.99 26.52
C GLU A 414 17.82 11.08 26.95
N PRO A 415 17.36 10.21 27.87
CA PRO A 415 16.08 10.38 28.54
C PRO A 415 16.00 11.73 29.27
N GLY A 416 14.83 12.35 29.30
CA GLY A 416 14.65 13.62 29.99
C GLY A 416 13.50 14.45 29.45
N LYS A 417 13.30 15.62 30.05
CA LYS A 417 12.37 16.65 29.58
C LYS A 417 13.17 17.80 29.01
N PHE A 418 12.81 18.22 27.80
CA PHE A 418 13.51 19.24 27.05
C PHE A 418 12.52 20.23 26.46
N ASP A 419 12.92 21.49 26.42
CA ASP A 419 12.21 22.54 25.70
C ASP A 419 13.10 23.04 24.56
N PHE A 420 12.58 22.97 23.34
CA PHE A 420 13.14 23.62 22.17
C PHE A 420 12.29 24.84 21.83
N LYS A 421 12.88 26.02 22.03
CA LYS A 421 12.34 27.27 21.54
C LYS A 421 13.18 27.72 20.33
N ALA A 422 12.55 27.67 19.15
CA ALA A 422 13.14 28.03 17.87
C ALA A 422 13.40 29.53 17.73
#